data_AF-A0A7W1FPD6-F1
#
_entry.id   AF-A0A7W1FPD6-F1
#
_cell.length_a   1.000
_cell.length_b   1.000
_cell.length_c   1.000
_cell.angle_alpha   90.00
_cell.angle_beta   90.00
_cell.angle_gamma   90.00
#
_symmetry.space_group_name_H-M   'P 1'
#
loop_
_entity.id
_entity.type
_entity.pdbx_description
1 polymer ?
#
loop_
_entity_poly.entity_id
_entity_poly.type
_entity_poly.pdbx_seq_one_letter_code
_entity_poly.pdbx_strand_id
1 'polypeptide(L)'
;MPVDLPSLLLSLPDGDDPTLWAWVESEYRRLYVGTGYRGNRSTHDGQAVSFFFDRAEHAFRQSTDYQRHPTQKTEIARERIARMAWIEPMISGQVEDSACWEVPSPTGRKRPPNRIYIAWGHEYCVWLEPLGCDTKWRFSTAYPCLRQQLRGYCRSGRVVWDWRKGKTPSAAARGPSKNVP
;
A
#
# COMPACT_ATOMS: atom_id res chain seq x y z
N MET A 1 -1.28 19.40 -9.35
CA MET A 1 -0.69 18.68 -10.50
C MET A 1 -0.53 17.23 -10.11
N PRO A 2 -0.75 16.27 -11.02
CA PRO A 2 -0.49 14.86 -10.75
C PRO A 2 1.00 14.66 -10.43
N VAL A 3 1.29 13.72 -9.53
CA VAL A 3 2.66 13.36 -9.15
C VAL A 3 3.22 12.38 -10.17
N ASP A 4 4.40 12.69 -10.72
CA ASP A 4 5.16 11.78 -11.56
C ASP A 4 5.90 10.75 -10.69
N LEU A 5 5.40 9.52 -10.62
CA LEU A 5 5.97 8.48 -9.78
C LEU A 5 7.45 8.16 -10.10
N PRO A 6 7.86 7.96 -11.37
CA PRO A 6 9.27 7.80 -11.74
C PRO A 6 10.23 8.82 -11.12
N SER A 7 9.84 10.10 -11.04
CA SER A 7 10.67 11.14 -10.40
C SER A 7 10.93 10.92 -8.90
N LEU A 8 10.15 10.06 -8.24
CA LEU A 8 10.26 9.73 -6.82
C LEU A 8 11.05 8.44 -6.56
N LEU A 9 11.66 7.83 -7.58
CA LEU A 9 12.50 6.65 -7.37
C LEU A 9 13.69 6.99 -6.47
N LEU A 10 13.88 6.19 -5.43
CA LEU A 10 15.00 6.34 -4.53
C LEU A 10 16.27 5.74 -5.15
N SER A 11 17.36 6.51 -5.11
CA SER A 11 18.71 6.00 -5.37
C SER A 11 19.13 5.12 -4.20
N LEU A 12 19.24 3.81 -4.44
CA LEU A 12 19.66 2.86 -3.42
C LEU A 12 21.18 2.95 -3.22
N PRO A 13 21.68 2.90 -1.97
CA PRO A 13 23.10 2.84 -1.74
C PRO A 13 23.68 1.52 -2.27
N ASP A 14 24.89 1.59 -2.77
CA ASP A 14 25.72 0.40 -2.97
C ASP A 14 26.16 -0.14 -1.61
N GLY A 15 26.28 -1.47 -1.50
CA GLY A 15 26.66 -2.12 -0.25
C GLY A 15 26.08 -3.52 -0.10
N ASP A 16 26.45 -4.15 1.01
CA ASP A 16 25.90 -5.42 1.44
C ASP A 16 24.48 -5.26 2.03
N ASP A 17 23.82 -6.38 2.24
CA ASP A 17 22.45 -6.41 2.75
C ASP A 17 22.28 -5.74 4.13
N PRO A 18 23.18 -5.92 5.11
CA PRO A 18 23.11 -5.20 6.38
C PRO A 18 23.14 -3.67 6.22
N THR A 19 24.05 -3.15 5.39
CA THR A 19 24.17 -1.72 5.15
C THR A 19 22.93 -1.17 4.45
N LEU A 20 22.46 -1.87 3.43
CA LEU A 20 21.23 -1.50 2.72
C LEU A 20 20.01 -1.54 3.65
N TRP A 21 19.91 -2.53 4.53
CA TRP A 21 18.79 -2.65 5.45
C TRP A 21 18.74 -1.50 6.46
N ALA A 22 19.89 -1.14 7.05
CA ALA A 22 19.96 0.01 7.97
C ALA A 22 19.52 1.30 7.27
N TRP A 23 19.90 1.49 6.00
CA TRP A 23 19.43 2.60 5.18
C TRP A 23 17.91 2.55 4.94
N VAL A 24 17.35 1.38 4.63
CA VAL A 24 15.90 1.18 4.43
C VAL A 24 15.11 1.56 5.68
N GLU A 25 15.55 1.14 6.87
CA GLU A 25 14.89 1.46 8.13
C GLU A 25 14.91 2.97 8.41
N SER A 26 16.05 3.61 8.17
CA SER A 26 16.22 5.05 8.32
C SER A 26 15.29 5.81 7.37
N GLU A 27 15.26 5.40 6.10
CA GLU A 27 14.48 6.06 5.07
C GLU A 27 12.97 5.86 5.27
N TYR A 28 12.54 4.65 5.65
CA TYR A 28 11.16 4.37 6.01
C TYR A 28 10.72 5.18 7.23
N ARG A 29 11.59 5.27 8.24
CA ARG A 29 11.34 6.10 9.42
C ARG A 29 11.17 7.56 9.04
N ARG A 30 12.10 8.10 8.24
CA ARG A 30 12.07 9.48 7.74
C ARG A 30 10.78 9.78 6.96
N LEU A 31 10.42 8.90 6.03
CA LEU A 31 9.28 9.11 5.13
C LEU A 31 7.93 8.93 5.81
N TYR A 32 7.79 8.03 6.79
CA TYR A 32 6.46 7.60 7.25
C TYR A 32 6.24 7.62 8.75
N VAL A 33 7.28 7.40 9.56
CA VAL A 33 7.13 7.17 11.01
C VAL A 33 7.47 8.41 11.83
N GLY A 34 8.53 9.13 11.48
CA GLY A 34 9.07 10.24 12.27
C GLY A 34 9.90 9.75 13.47
N THR A 35 9.78 10.42 14.60
CA THR A 35 10.57 10.13 15.82
C THR A 35 9.97 9.04 16.72
N GLY A 36 8.73 8.62 16.45
CA GLY A 36 8.00 7.65 17.28
C GLY A 36 8.05 6.22 16.76
N TYR A 37 7.17 5.37 17.31
CA TYR A 37 6.94 4.00 16.83
C TYR A 37 5.99 3.93 15.63
N ARG A 38 5.16 4.97 15.47
CA ARG A 38 4.17 5.09 14.40
C ARG A 38 4.07 6.51 13.88
N GLY A 39 3.79 6.64 12.59
CA GLY A 39 3.34 7.89 11.98
C GLY A 39 2.01 7.70 11.26
N ASN A 40 1.33 8.82 10.98
CA ASN A 40 0.04 8.81 10.29
C ASN A 40 0.13 9.58 8.98
N ARG A 41 -0.56 9.07 7.96
CA ARG A 41 -0.86 9.76 6.70
C ARG A 41 -2.37 9.73 6.45
N SER A 42 -2.83 10.46 5.45
CA SER A 42 -4.23 10.48 5.06
C SER A 42 -4.41 9.83 3.69
N THR A 43 -5.50 9.10 3.52
CA THR A 43 -5.96 8.63 2.21
C THR A 43 -6.62 9.75 1.41
N HIS A 44 -6.87 9.49 0.13
CA HIS A 44 -7.64 10.36 -0.77
C HIS A 44 -9.03 10.77 -0.24
N ASP A 45 -9.64 9.96 0.64
CA ASP A 45 -10.94 10.22 1.28
C ASP A 45 -10.81 10.72 2.74
N GLY A 46 -9.61 11.18 3.13
CA GLY A 46 -9.35 11.80 4.43
C GLY A 46 -9.25 10.82 5.61
N GLN A 47 -9.24 9.51 5.36
CA GLN A 47 -9.12 8.50 6.40
C GLN A 47 -7.66 8.31 6.83
N ALA A 48 -7.45 7.95 8.10
CA ALA A 48 -6.10 7.81 8.65
C ALA A 48 -5.46 6.48 8.24
N VAL A 49 -4.19 6.54 7.84
CA VAL A 49 -3.32 5.38 7.61
C VAL A 49 -2.15 5.44 8.57
N SER A 50 -2.05 4.45 9.46
CA SER A 50 -0.91 4.31 10.36
C SER A 50 0.20 3.48 9.72
N PHE A 51 1.42 4.00 9.80
CA PHE A 51 2.66 3.35 9.44
C PHE A 51 3.40 3.02 10.73
N PHE A 52 3.66 1.74 10.98
CA PHE A 52 4.40 1.28 12.16
C PHE A 52 5.81 0.89 11.75
N PHE A 53 6.79 1.19 12.60
CA PHE A 53 8.20 0.94 12.31
C PHE A 53 8.49 -0.54 11.98
N ASP A 54 7.87 -1.47 12.71
CA ASP A 54 7.98 -2.92 12.51
C ASP A 54 7.43 -3.42 11.15
N ARG A 55 6.72 -2.58 10.39
CA ARG A 55 6.19 -2.96 9.06
C ARG A 55 7.20 -2.79 7.94
N ALA A 56 8.32 -2.11 8.18
CA ALA A 56 9.38 -1.96 7.18
C ALA A 56 9.84 -3.34 6.68
N GLU A 57 10.15 -4.26 7.61
CA GLU A 57 10.61 -5.61 7.28
C GLU A 57 9.57 -6.37 6.47
N HIS A 58 8.30 -6.28 6.89
CA HIS A 58 7.22 -6.93 6.18
C HIS A 58 7.03 -6.40 4.74
N ALA A 59 7.17 -5.09 4.54
CA ALA A 59 6.94 -4.48 3.23
C ALA A 59 8.11 -4.69 2.26
N PHE A 60 9.34 -4.58 2.75
CA PHE A 60 10.55 -4.44 1.92
C PHE A 60 11.45 -5.67 1.90
N ARG A 61 11.07 -6.75 2.60
CA ARG A 61 11.67 -8.07 2.41
C ARG A 61 10.75 -9.02 1.66
N GLN A 62 11.36 -9.96 0.95
CA GLN A 62 10.69 -11.03 0.22
C GLN A 62 11.27 -12.39 0.59
N SER A 63 10.53 -13.44 0.23
CA SER A 63 11.02 -14.81 0.36
C SER A 63 11.83 -15.21 -0.86
N THR A 64 12.99 -15.81 -0.62
CA THR A 64 13.84 -16.46 -1.63
C THR A 64 13.09 -17.57 -2.37
N ASP A 65 12.25 -18.30 -1.64
CA ASP A 65 11.43 -19.39 -2.18
C ASP A 65 9.98 -19.16 -1.73
N TYR A 66 9.31 -18.24 -2.41
CA TYR A 66 7.91 -17.93 -2.11
C TYR A 66 6.98 -19.15 -2.27
N GLN A 67 7.34 -20.11 -3.14
CA GLN A 67 6.50 -21.29 -3.38
C GLN A 67 6.55 -22.28 -2.22
N ARG A 68 7.74 -22.52 -1.64
CA ARG A 68 7.91 -23.47 -0.52
C ARG A 68 7.79 -22.80 0.84
N HIS A 69 8.23 -21.54 0.95
CA HIS A 69 8.37 -20.80 2.20
C HIS A 69 7.86 -19.35 2.09
N PRO A 70 6.55 -19.13 1.82
CA PRO A 70 6.00 -17.78 1.61
C PRO A 70 6.12 -16.83 2.81
N THR A 71 6.36 -17.37 4.01
CA THR A 71 6.52 -16.59 5.26
C THR A 71 7.96 -16.26 5.62
N GLN A 72 8.95 -16.93 5.01
CA GLN A 72 10.37 -16.70 5.32
C GLN A 72 10.88 -15.52 4.52
N LYS A 73 10.98 -14.34 5.13
CA LYS A 73 11.43 -13.11 4.46
C LYS A 73 12.94 -12.92 4.60
N THR A 74 13.67 -13.61 3.75
CA THR A 74 15.13 -13.73 3.82
C THR A 74 15.86 -12.68 2.99
N GLU A 75 15.24 -12.15 1.94
CA GLU A 75 15.89 -11.27 0.96
C GLU A 75 15.34 -9.85 0.95
N ILE A 76 16.20 -8.90 0.62
CA ILE A 76 15.84 -7.49 0.41
C ILE A 76 15.18 -7.32 -0.97
N ALA A 77 13.94 -6.81 -0.98
CA ALA A 77 13.19 -6.55 -2.20
C ALA A 77 13.53 -5.16 -2.77
N ARG A 78 14.70 -5.05 -3.43
CA ARG A 78 15.24 -3.78 -3.98
C ARG A 78 14.22 -2.99 -4.80
N GLU A 79 13.43 -3.65 -5.64
CA GLU A 79 12.39 -2.99 -6.45
C GLU A 79 11.29 -2.31 -5.62
N ARG A 80 10.93 -2.89 -4.46
CA ARG A 80 9.94 -2.30 -3.55
C ARG A 80 10.53 -1.09 -2.84
N ILE A 81 11.80 -1.19 -2.45
CA ILE A 81 12.53 -0.13 -1.75
C ILE A 81 12.73 1.08 -2.67
N ALA A 82 13.13 0.87 -3.92
CA ALA A 82 13.29 1.95 -4.90
C ALA A 82 12.00 2.77 -5.08
N ARG A 83 10.84 2.14 -4.87
CA ARG A 83 9.51 2.76 -4.97
C ARG A 83 8.90 3.12 -3.62
N MET A 84 9.68 3.10 -2.53
CA MET A 84 9.17 3.36 -1.18
C MET A 84 8.45 4.71 -1.12
N ALA A 85 8.98 5.76 -1.75
CA ALA A 85 8.39 7.10 -1.76
C ALA A 85 7.08 7.20 -2.58
N TRP A 86 6.71 6.18 -3.36
CA TRP A 86 5.47 6.18 -4.13
C TRP A 86 4.23 6.00 -3.26
N ILE A 87 4.39 5.42 -2.05
CA ILE A 87 3.27 4.98 -1.21
C ILE A 87 2.36 6.15 -0.81
N GLU A 88 2.92 7.27 -0.33
CA GLU A 88 2.10 8.40 0.14
C GLU A 88 1.31 9.10 -0.97
N PRO A 89 1.90 9.50 -2.11
CA PRO A 89 1.14 10.06 -3.23
C PRO A 89 0.05 9.11 -3.74
N MET A 90 0.35 7.80 -3.76
CA MET A 90 -0.60 6.76 -4.16
C MET A 90 -1.84 6.73 -3.25
N ILE A 91 -1.65 6.62 -1.92
CA ILE A 91 -2.78 6.54 -1.00
C ILE A 91 -3.55 7.86 -0.90
N SER A 92 -2.88 8.98 -1.13
CA SER A 92 -3.46 10.34 -1.14
C SER A 92 -4.24 10.64 -2.42
N GLY A 93 -4.18 9.76 -3.43
CA GLY A 93 -4.88 9.92 -4.70
C GLY A 93 -4.29 11.01 -5.60
N GLN A 94 -2.98 11.26 -5.49
CA GLN A 94 -2.27 12.30 -6.27
C GLN A 94 -1.65 11.74 -7.55
N VAL A 95 -1.78 10.43 -7.79
CA VAL A 95 -1.12 9.73 -8.90
C VAL A 95 -2.12 9.56 -10.04
N GLU A 96 -1.70 9.93 -11.24
CA GLU A 96 -2.48 9.68 -12.44
C GLU A 96 -2.68 8.19 -12.68
N ASP A 97 -3.82 7.85 -13.29
CA ASP A 97 -4.17 6.45 -13.54
C ASP A 97 -4.15 5.56 -12.27
N SER A 98 -4.48 6.14 -11.11
CA SER A 98 -4.61 5.39 -9.88
C SER A 98 -6.06 5.17 -9.45
N ALA A 99 -6.29 4.08 -8.72
CA ALA A 99 -7.59 3.72 -8.20
C ALA A 99 -7.45 3.05 -6.83
N CYS A 100 -8.45 3.24 -5.97
CA CYS A 100 -8.60 2.57 -4.69
C CYS A 100 -9.76 1.58 -4.77
N TRP A 101 -9.50 0.35 -4.33
CA TRP A 101 -10.50 -0.70 -4.23
C TRP A 101 -10.60 -1.20 -2.80
N GLU A 102 -11.79 -1.55 -2.37
CA GLU A 102 -12.00 -2.39 -1.21
C GLU A 102 -12.17 -3.82 -1.66
N VAL A 103 -11.29 -4.70 -1.18
CA VAL A 103 -11.22 -6.11 -1.58
C VAL A 103 -11.44 -7.00 -0.37
N PRO A 104 -12.17 -8.13 -0.52
CA PRO A 104 -12.38 -9.07 0.59
C PRO A 104 -11.06 -9.53 1.22
N SER A 105 -11.04 -9.67 2.55
CA SER A 105 -9.87 -10.19 3.26
C SER A 105 -9.53 -11.61 2.77
N PRO A 106 -8.26 -11.90 2.41
CA PRO A 106 -7.86 -13.20 1.87
C PRO A 106 -8.06 -14.35 2.86
N THR A 107 -8.10 -14.07 4.17
CA THR A 107 -8.23 -15.08 5.23
C THR A 107 -9.66 -15.54 5.50
N GLY A 108 -10.64 -15.16 4.68
CA GLY A 108 -12.02 -15.67 4.70
C GLY A 108 -12.68 -15.73 6.09
N ARG A 109 -13.28 -14.62 6.54
CA ARG A 109 -14.28 -14.48 7.63
C ARG A 109 -14.61 -12.99 7.80
N LYS A 110 -15.66 -12.66 8.57
CA LYS A 110 -16.27 -11.35 8.96
C LYS A 110 -15.30 -10.19 9.33
N ARG A 111 -14.23 -9.97 8.57
CA ARG A 111 -13.29 -8.86 8.72
C ARG A 111 -13.67 -7.76 7.74
N PRO A 112 -13.45 -6.48 8.10
CA PRO A 112 -13.59 -5.40 7.13
C PRO A 112 -12.68 -5.67 5.91
N PRO A 113 -13.07 -5.20 4.72
CA PRO A 113 -12.27 -5.37 3.51
C PRO A 113 -10.92 -4.69 3.66
N ASN A 114 -9.91 -5.21 2.96
CA ASN A 114 -8.65 -4.50 2.78
C ASN A 114 -8.85 -3.39 1.75
N ARG A 115 -8.01 -2.36 1.79
CA ARG A 115 -7.89 -1.42 0.68
C ARG A 115 -6.65 -1.70 -0.14
N ILE A 116 -6.81 -1.68 -1.45
CA ILE A 116 -5.69 -1.73 -2.41
C ILE A 116 -5.72 -0.47 -3.26
N TYR A 117 -4.62 0.27 -3.26
CA TYR A 117 -4.37 1.35 -4.20
C TYR A 117 -3.53 0.81 -5.34
N ILE A 118 -3.90 1.15 -6.56
CA ILE A 118 -3.27 0.62 -7.78
C ILE A 118 -2.94 1.79 -8.68
N ALA A 119 -1.71 1.86 -9.19
CA ALA A 119 -1.34 2.70 -10.33
C ALA A 119 -1.23 1.79 -11.55
N TRP A 120 -2.23 1.83 -12.44
CA TRP A 120 -2.34 0.84 -13.50
C TRP A 120 -1.22 0.94 -14.53
N GLY A 121 -0.82 2.16 -14.91
CA GLY A 121 0.27 2.40 -15.85
C GLY A 121 1.65 1.98 -15.32
N HIS A 122 1.80 1.86 -14.00
CA HIS A 122 3.06 1.48 -13.37
C HIS A 122 3.08 0.05 -12.82
N GLU A 123 1.99 -0.70 -12.99
CA GLU A 123 1.84 -2.06 -12.45
C GLU A 123 2.29 -2.13 -10.98
N TYR A 124 1.76 -1.23 -10.16
CA TYR A 124 2.18 -1.08 -8.76
C TYR A 124 0.95 -1.02 -7.85
N CYS A 125 1.06 -1.62 -6.66
CA CYS A 125 0.00 -1.55 -5.66
C CYS A 125 0.50 -1.27 -4.25
N VAL A 126 -0.39 -0.67 -3.45
CA VAL A 126 -0.24 -0.44 -2.01
C VAL A 126 -1.41 -1.11 -1.30
N TRP A 127 -1.12 -1.94 -0.32
CA TRP A 127 -2.10 -2.65 0.51
C TRP A 127 -2.24 -2.01 1.88
N LEU A 128 -3.49 -1.74 2.25
CA LEU A 128 -3.88 -1.28 3.56
C LEU A 128 -4.82 -2.29 4.23
N GLU A 129 -4.59 -2.52 5.52
CA GLU A 129 -5.42 -3.38 6.36
C GLU A 129 -6.24 -2.53 7.33
N PRO A 130 -7.49 -2.91 7.65
CA PRO A 130 -8.29 -2.18 8.62
C PRO A 130 -7.73 -2.34 10.05
N LEU A 131 -7.68 -1.25 10.81
CA LEU A 131 -7.35 -1.24 12.25
C LEU A 131 -8.61 -1.36 13.10
N GLY A 132 -9.35 -2.45 12.93
CA GLY A 132 -10.55 -2.76 13.72
C GLY A 132 -11.78 -1.90 13.41
N CYS A 133 -11.71 -0.98 12.43
CA CYS A 133 -12.84 -0.22 11.90
C CYS A 133 -12.62 0.10 10.41
N ASP A 134 -13.65 0.68 9.76
CA ASP A 134 -13.70 1.02 8.33
C ASP A 134 -13.12 2.41 7.98
N THR A 135 -12.58 3.11 8.99
CA THR A 135 -12.07 4.48 8.86
C THR A 135 -10.61 4.65 9.28
N LYS A 136 -9.98 3.59 9.80
CA LYS A 136 -8.57 3.58 10.19
C LYS A 136 -7.88 2.42 9.54
N TRP A 137 -6.76 2.70 8.91
CA TRP A 137 -5.99 1.75 8.15
C TRP A 137 -4.59 1.62 8.72
N ARG A 138 -3.97 0.48 8.44
CA ARG A 138 -2.56 0.23 8.65
C ARG A 138 -1.93 -0.11 7.31
N PHE A 139 -0.78 0.49 7.03
CA PHE A 139 0.05 0.08 5.91
C PHE A 139 0.50 -1.39 6.09
N SER A 140 0.26 -2.20 5.06
CA SER A 140 0.68 -3.61 5.05
C SER A 140 1.93 -3.80 4.20
N THR A 141 1.80 -3.56 2.89
CA THR A 141 2.89 -3.77 1.94
C THR A 141 2.64 -2.95 0.69
N ALA A 142 3.67 -2.75 -0.14
CA ALA A 142 3.54 -2.20 -1.47
C ALA A 142 4.56 -2.84 -2.41
N TYR A 143 4.15 -3.13 -3.65
CA TYR A 143 5.00 -3.89 -4.58
C TYR A 143 4.55 -3.74 -6.04
N PRO A 144 5.50 -3.90 -6.99
CA PRO A 144 5.19 -4.11 -8.40
C PRO A 144 4.39 -5.41 -8.59
N CYS A 145 3.32 -5.35 -9.37
CA CYS A 145 2.40 -6.45 -9.61
C CYS A 145 1.76 -6.31 -10.99
N LEU A 146 1.85 -7.36 -11.79
CA LEU A 146 1.36 -7.36 -13.16
C LEU A 146 -0.13 -7.02 -13.22
N ARG A 147 -0.55 -6.33 -14.29
CA ARG A 147 -1.93 -5.88 -14.47
C ARG A 147 -2.95 -7.03 -14.39
N GLN A 148 -2.59 -8.23 -14.85
CA GLN A 148 -3.44 -9.40 -14.73
C GLN A 148 -3.69 -9.81 -13.26
N GLN A 149 -2.65 -9.80 -12.44
CA GLN A 149 -2.75 -10.12 -11.02
C GLN A 149 -3.54 -9.03 -10.27
N LEU A 150 -3.29 -7.76 -10.58
CA LEU A 150 -4.04 -6.62 -10.04
C LEU A 150 -5.55 -6.74 -10.32
N ARG A 151 -5.93 -7.12 -11.55
CA ARG A 151 -7.33 -7.44 -11.89
C ARG A 151 -7.86 -8.61 -11.08
N GLY A 152 -7.04 -9.62 -10.84
CA GLY A 152 -7.35 -10.75 -9.96
C GLY A 152 -7.71 -10.32 -8.54
N TYR A 153 -6.91 -9.44 -7.93
CA TYR A 153 -7.19 -8.89 -6.60
C TYR A 153 -8.52 -8.13 -6.55
N CYS A 154 -8.84 -7.40 -7.61
CA CYS A 154 -10.04 -6.57 -7.68
C CYS A 154 -11.32 -7.33 -8.07
N ARG A 155 -11.22 -8.61 -8.46
CA ARG A 155 -12.32 -9.37 -9.08
C ARG A 155 -13.61 -9.39 -8.25
N SER A 156 -13.47 -9.49 -6.94
CA SER A 156 -14.58 -9.50 -5.97
C SER A 156 -14.62 -8.23 -5.12
N GLY A 157 -13.87 -7.20 -5.52
CA GLY A 157 -13.79 -5.93 -4.82
C GLY A 157 -14.77 -4.90 -5.34
N ARG A 158 -14.89 -3.79 -4.62
CA ARG A 158 -15.62 -2.58 -5.04
C ARG A 158 -14.65 -1.43 -5.25
N VAL A 159 -14.88 -0.63 -6.28
CA VAL A 159 -14.14 0.63 -6.48
C VAL A 159 -14.59 1.61 -5.40
N VAL A 160 -13.63 2.15 -4.66
CA VAL A 160 -13.83 3.28 -3.73
C VAL A 160 -13.54 4.60 -4.44
N TRP A 161 -12.49 4.62 -5.26
CA TRP A 161 -12.08 5.81 -6.00
C TRP A 161 -11.32 5.42 -7.25
N ASP A 162 -11.42 6.23 -8.30
CA ASP A 162 -10.79 6.02 -9.60
C ASP A 162 -10.46 7.39 -10.21
N TRP A 163 -9.17 7.71 -10.32
CA TRP A 163 -8.69 8.98 -10.82
C TRP A 163 -9.26 9.31 -12.21
N ARG A 164 -9.37 8.30 -13.08
CA ARG A 164 -9.85 8.48 -14.47
C ARG A 164 -11.30 8.93 -14.53
N LYS A 165 -12.08 8.70 -13.47
CA LYS A 165 -13.52 9.02 -13.42
C LYS A 165 -13.81 10.38 -12.80
N GLY A 166 -12.78 11.11 -12.34
CA GLY A 166 -12.90 12.48 -11.83
C GLY A 166 -13.82 12.65 -10.59
N LYS A 167 -14.34 11.56 -10.03
CA LYS A 167 -15.27 11.57 -8.89
C LYS A 167 -14.68 10.79 -7.73
N THR A 168 -14.28 11.53 -6.70
CA THR A 168 -14.24 11.01 -5.34
C THR A 168 -15.70 10.89 -4.88
N PRO A 169 -16.23 9.69 -4.59
CA PRO A 169 -17.49 9.61 -3.86
C PRO A 169 -17.27 10.33 -2.53
N SER A 170 -18.04 11.39 -2.26
CA SER A 170 -17.88 12.10 -1.00
C SER A 170 -18.12 11.11 0.16
N ALA A 171 -17.42 11.30 1.28
CA ALA A 171 -17.62 10.46 2.47
C ALA A 171 -19.10 10.41 2.92
N ALA A 172 -19.91 11.42 2.54
CA ALA A 172 -21.34 11.49 2.79
C ALA A 172 -22.20 10.56 1.90
N ALA A 173 -21.66 9.99 0.82
CA ALA A 173 -22.36 9.02 -0.03
C ALA A 173 -22.38 7.59 0.56
N ARG A 174 -21.77 7.38 1.73
CA ARG A 174 -21.84 6.12 2.48
C ARG A 174 -23.23 5.97 3.10
N GLY A 175 -24.20 5.54 2.30
CA GLY A 175 -25.42 4.95 2.83
C GLY A 175 -25.06 3.75 3.73
N PRO A 176 -25.87 3.45 4.76
CA PRO A 176 -25.63 2.29 5.62
C PRO A 176 -25.49 1.05 4.74
N SER A 177 -24.46 0.25 5.02
CA SER A 177 -24.20 -1.03 4.35
C SER A 177 -25.40 -1.95 4.54
N LYS A 178 -26.39 -1.85 3.65
CA LYS A 178 -27.43 -2.85 3.51
C LYS A 178 -26.78 -4.05 2.85
N ASN A 179 -26.37 -5.00 3.69
CA ASN A 179 -26.48 -6.45 3.49
C ASN A 179 -25.43 -7.17 4.32
N VAL A 180 -25.85 -7.67 5.48
CA VAL A 180 -25.45 -9.01 5.93
C VAL A 180 -26.74 -9.68 6.41
N PRO A 181 -27.17 -10.80 5.82
CA PRO A 181 -28.24 -11.63 6.38
C PRO A 181 -27.84 -12.23 7.74
#